data_AF-A0A942AJA9-F1
#
_entry.id   AF-A0A942AJA9-F1
#
_cell.length_a   1.000
_cell.length_b   1.000
_cell.length_c   1.000
_cell.angle_alpha   90.00
_cell.angle_beta   90.00
_cell.angle_gamma   90.00
#
_symmetry.space_group_name_H-M   'P 1'
#
loop_
_entity.id
_entity.type
_entity.pdbx_description
1 polymer ?
#
loop_
_entity_poly.entity_id
_entity_poly.type
_entity_poly.pdbx_seq_one_letter_code
_entity_poly.pdbx_strand_id
1 'polypeptide(L)' 'DYELLGIVNKVCFPTVTVLFGDRLYIYYGAADKCIACISVKLKELVNELITHKK' A
#
# COMPACT_ATOMS: atom_id res chain seq x y z
N ASP A 1 2.53 -6.01 13.16
CA ASP A 1 2.49 -7.49 13.27
C ASP A 1 2.06 -8.17 11.98
N TYR A 2 0.88 -7.86 11.42
CA TYR A 2 0.33 -8.58 10.26
C TYR A 2 1.16 -8.47 8.96
N GLU A 3 2.01 -7.45 8.82
CA GLU A 3 2.93 -7.27 7.68
C GLU A 3 4.31 -7.90 7.91
N LEU A 4 4.69 -8.06 9.18
CA LEU A 4 6.02 -8.50 9.57
C LEU A 4 6.09 -10.01 9.77
N LEU A 5 5.00 -10.61 10.27
CA LEU A 5 4.93 -12.02 10.66
C LEU A 5 3.76 -12.74 9.97
N GLY A 6 4.07 -13.79 9.23
CA GLY A 6 3.07 -14.59 8.52
C GLY A 6 3.65 -15.85 7.90
N ILE A 7 3.07 -16.30 6.78
CA ILE A 7 3.60 -17.44 6.02
C ILE A 7 4.95 -17.06 5.42
N VAL A 8 5.04 -15.84 4.90
CA VAL A 8 6.30 -15.22 4.47
C VAL A 8 6.48 -13.91 5.25
N ASN A 9 7.55 -13.83 6.03
CA ASN A 9 7.79 -12.69 6.90
C ASN A 9 8.23 -11.46 6.10
N LYS A 10 7.81 -10.27 6.55
CA LYS A 10 8.20 -8.95 6.01
C LYS A 10 7.85 -8.76 4.53
N VAL A 11 6.64 -9.17 4.14
CA VAL A 11 6.13 -9.03 2.77
C VAL A 11 4.88 -8.16 2.77
N CYS A 12 4.90 -7.15 1.90
CA CYS A 12 3.71 -6.38 1.49
C CYS A 12 3.65 -6.38 -0.03
N PHE A 13 2.58 -6.92 -0.61
CA PHE A 13 2.42 -7.04 -2.06
C PHE A 13 1.11 -6.40 -2.53
N PRO A 14 1.14 -5.14 -3.01
CA PRO A 14 -0.06 -4.44 -3.48
C PRO A 14 -0.56 -5.05 -4.79
N THR A 15 -1.85 -5.42 -4.82
CA THR A 15 -2.47 -6.09 -5.98
C THR A 15 -3.63 -5.29 -6.57
N VAL A 16 -4.35 -4.54 -5.73
CA VAL A 16 -5.53 -3.80 -6.17
C VAL A 16 -5.48 -2.39 -5.61
N THR A 17 -5.88 -1.42 -6.44
CA THR A 17 -6.09 -0.04 -6.02
C THR A 17 -7.46 0.45 -6.47
N VAL A 18 -8.09 1.28 -5.64
CA VAL A 18 -9.38 1.91 -5.95
C VAL A 18 -9.30 3.39 -5.61
N LEU A 19 -9.67 4.25 -6.56
CA LEU A 19 -9.60 5.70 -6.40
C LEU A 19 -11.01 6.28 -6.21
N PHE A 20 -11.21 7.00 -5.11
CA PHE A 20 -12.44 7.76 -4.85
C PHE A 20 -12.09 9.23 -4.65
N GLY A 21 -12.35 10.04 -5.69
CA GLY A 21 -11.90 11.44 -5.70
C GLY A 21 -10.39 11.52 -5.58
N ASP A 22 -9.89 12.18 -4.53
CA ASP A 22 -8.45 12.31 -4.25
C ASP A 22 -7.91 11.21 -3.29
N ARG A 23 -8.77 10.30 -2.82
CA ARG A 23 -8.37 9.24 -1.89
C ARG A 23 -8.13 7.93 -2.63
N LEU A 24 -6.87 7.50 -2.63
CA LEU A 24 -6.43 6.22 -3.18
C LEU A 24 -6.46 5.16 -2.08
N TYR A 25 -7.18 4.07 -2.29
CA TYR A 25 -7.16 2.87 -1.47
C TYR A 25 -6.25 1.84 -2.13
N ILE A 26 -5.37 1.22 -1.35
CA ILE A 26 -4.43 0.21 -1.80
C ILE A 26 -4.68 -1.05 -0.97
N TYR A 27 -5.11 -2.11 -1.64
CA TYR A 27 -5.27 -3.44 -1.07
C TYR A 27 -4.05 -4.28 -1.42
N TYR A 28 -3.44 -4.87 -0.39
CA TYR A 28 -2.20 -5.60 -0.51
C TYR A 28 -2.21 -6.88 0.33
N GLY A 29 -1.54 -7.91 -0.17
CA GLY A 29 -1.24 -9.09 0.64
C GLY A 29 -0.21 -8.74 1.71
N ALA A 30 -0.49 -9.09 2.96
CA ALA A 30 0.39 -8.87 4.09
C ALA A 30 0.86 -10.21 4.67
N ALA A 31 2.18 -10.39 4.66
CA ALA A 31 2.91 -11.57 5.11
C ALA A 31 2.37 -12.92 4.57
N ASP A 32 1.86 -12.92 3.34
CA ASP A 32 1.16 -14.05 2.68
C ASP A 32 0.07 -14.71 3.55
N LYS A 33 -0.50 -13.94 4.49
CA LYS A 33 -1.42 -14.46 5.52
C LYS A 33 -2.78 -13.79 5.48
N CYS A 34 -2.84 -12.51 5.16
CA CYS A 34 -4.10 -11.78 5.07
C CYS A 34 -4.04 -10.69 4.00
N ILE A 35 -5.19 -10.09 3.72
CA ILE A 35 -5.32 -8.89 2.90
C ILE A 35 -5.44 -7.70 3.84
N ALA A 36 -4.59 -6.70 3.64
CA ALA A 36 -4.64 -5.42 4.33
C ALA A 36 -5.04 -4.30 3.36
N CYS A 37 -5.49 -3.18 3.91
CA CYS A 37 -5.90 -2.01 3.15
C CYS A 37 -5.36 -0.75 3.81
N ILE A 38 -4.80 0.15 2.99
CA ILE A 38 -4.45 1.50 3.41
C ILE A 38 -5.04 2.52 2.45
N SER A 39 -5.29 3.75 2.94
CA SER A 39 -5.70 4.85 2.08
C SER A 39 -4.81 6.07 2.25
N VAL A 40 -4.50 6.72 1.14
CA VAL A 40 -3.65 7.92 1.07
C VAL A 40 -4.26 8.94 0.13
N LYS A 41 -3.86 10.21 0.22
CA LYS A 41 -4.22 11.19 -0.80
C LYS A 41 -3.31 11.02 -2.01
N LEU A 42 -3.89 10.91 -3.20
CA LEU A 42 -3.14 10.67 -4.43
C LEU A 42 -2.19 11.83 -4.74
N LYS A 43 -2.65 13.08 -4.56
CA LYS A 43 -1.80 14.27 -4.76
C LYS A 43 -0.57 14.29 -3.86
N GLU A 44 -0.74 13.96 -2.58
CA GLU A 44 0.37 13.91 -1.62
C GLU A 44 1.37 12.83 -2.03
N LEU A 45 0.89 11.64 -2.40
CA LEU A 45 1.73 10.54 -2.86
C LEU A 45 2.52 10.91 -4.13
N VAL A 46 1.88 11.51 -5.13
CA VAL A 46 2.54 11.91 -6.38
C VAL A 46 3.58 13.00 -6.13
N ASN A 47 3.27 13.98 -5.28
CA ASN A 47 4.21 15.03 -4.90
C ASN A 47 5.45 14.45 -4.20
N GLU A 48 5.26 13.47 -3.32
CA GLU A 48 6.34 12.77 -2.63
C GLU A 48 7.27 12.04 -3.62
N LEU A 49 6.68 11.33 -4.60
CA LEU A 49 7.43 10.61 -5.64
C LEU A 49 8.23 11.56 -6.56
N ILE A 50 7.67 12.72 -6.90
CA ILE A 50 8.36 13.73 -7.70
C ILE A 50 9.50 14.37 -6.90
N THR A 51 9.28 14.62 -5.60
CA THR A 51 10.28 15.22 -4.71
C THR A 51 11.50 14.31 -4.52
N HIS A 52 11.29 13.00 -4.44
CA HIS A 52 12.34 12.00 -4.25
C HIS A 52 12.73 11.27 -5.54
N LYS A 53 12.56 11.94 -6.70
CA LYS A 53 12.99 11.39 -7.99
C LYS A 53 14.51 11.21 -7.99
N LYS A 54 14.96 9.95 -8.05
CA LYS A 54 16.37 9.59 -8.24
C LYS A 54 16.88 9.98 -9.63
#